data_AF-A0AAU0UQ81-F1
#
_entry.id   AF-A0AAU0UQ81-F1
#
_cell.length_a   1.000
_cell.length_b   1.000
_cell.length_c   1.000
_cell.angle_alpha   90.00
_cell.angle_beta   90.00
_cell.angle_gamma   90.00
#
_symmetry.space_group_name_H-M   'P 1'
#
loop_
_entity.id
_entity.type
_entity.pdbx_description
1 polymer ?
#
loop_
_entity_poly.entity_id
_entity_poly.type
_entity_poly.pdbx_seq_one_letter_code
_entity_poly.pdbx_strand_id
1 'polypeptide(L)'
;MLQQIAVNEFKKHLKQAEEAGKINDTNRQAQELEKAIGKFLEMEKTTQRQLQVYIYRPYRDLGRLKFIANSFEEARTYLDKAQRLARTIDDADNFDNICNIKRMLAHCFIVLGLNTKSKTDIEVAKEIISNLKKILHKISLESLVDEIEKEEQIIKGIESNEVYTTIECDLPFPIIAKENEKITFVYKEYECFIEISMKKSPLCPWIVDDHGYLELIEDKYGIANHSHVTLTMQGYINPNETVVMNDSSIFLPLYFGIEALNKFIEVYRVSTKHYWVSRLSDKMITNFSCKIMVGQIELRNVPFSGHGTYRMSSDPPQLREEQFSRLVKYLEKDQLPLWESLLMDAKEYLVIKRYREAIFAINGAFENFLKIKVKERLSRVLDPEVVKSYMNGHPTYDEFFLKDYVNEMQFNEAFKKGIIKYIPPSTFHMIKKCHKFVPFKVSYNKISSMIARIRGNRNEIFHGEDIIDNLEYIVKQSINSFEELVTLFDD
;
A
#
# COMPACT_ATOMS: atom_id res chain seq x y z
N MET A 1 -46.40 -23.76 -17.98
CA MET A 1 -45.88 -24.36 -16.74
C MET A 1 -44.63 -23.63 -16.23
N LEU A 2 -43.57 -23.47 -17.05
CA LEU A 2 -42.34 -22.77 -16.65
C LEU A 2 -42.54 -21.29 -16.27
N GLN A 3 -43.38 -20.53 -17.01
CA GLN A 3 -43.69 -19.13 -16.68
C GLN A 3 -44.37 -18.97 -15.30
N GLN A 4 -45.29 -19.88 -14.95
CA GLN A 4 -45.98 -19.84 -13.66
C GLN A 4 -45.02 -20.12 -12.50
N ILE A 5 -44.02 -20.98 -12.71
CA ILE A 5 -42.96 -21.26 -11.74
C ILE A 5 -42.12 -19.99 -11.53
N ALA A 6 -41.68 -19.31 -12.59
CA ALA A 6 -40.91 -18.07 -12.49
C ALA A 6 -41.69 -16.97 -11.75
N VAL A 7 -42.98 -16.81 -12.01
CA VAL A 7 -43.84 -15.82 -11.30
C VAL A 7 -43.97 -16.15 -9.81
N ASN A 8 -44.11 -17.42 -9.46
CA ASN A 8 -44.18 -17.86 -8.07
C ASN A 8 -42.85 -17.64 -7.35
N GLU A 9 -41.71 -17.92 -8.01
CA GLU A 9 -40.37 -17.67 -7.47
C GLU A 9 -40.12 -16.17 -7.27
N PHE A 10 -40.48 -15.33 -8.24
CA PHE A 10 -40.42 -13.87 -8.10
C PHE A 10 -41.16 -13.38 -6.86
N LYS A 11 -42.43 -13.77 -6.70
CA LYS A 11 -43.25 -13.36 -5.54
C LYS A 11 -42.70 -13.90 -4.22
N LYS A 12 -42.16 -15.13 -4.23
CA LYS A 12 -41.51 -15.74 -3.06
C LYS A 12 -40.32 -14.88 -2.59
N HIS A 13 -39.43 -14.54 -3.51
CA HIS A 13 -38.25 -13.72 -3.21
C HIS A 13 -38.63 -12.31 -2.73
N LEU A 14 -39.67 -11.70 -3.31
CA LEU A 14 -40.18 -10.41 -2.79
C LEU A 14 -40.65 -10.50 -1.34
N LYS A 15 -41.39 -11.56 -0.99
CA LYS A 15 -41.86 -11.77 0.39
C LYS A 15 -40.68 -11.97 1.35
N GLN A 16 -39.69 -12.76 0.94
CA GLN A 16 -38.48 -13.01 1.75
C GLN A 16 -37.64 -11.74 1.95
N ALA A 17 -37.56 -10.88 0.93
CA ALA A 17 -36.92 -9.58 1.05
C ALA A 17 -37.66 -8.65 2.03
N GLU A 18 -39.00 -8.65 2.01
CA GLU A 18 -39.80 -7.87 2.96
C GLU A 18 -39.61 -8.35 4.41
N GLU A 19 -39.58 -9.67 4.62
CA GLU A 19 -39.30 -10.28 5.93
C GLU A 19 -37.90 -9.92 6.43
N ALA A 20 -36.88 -9.97 5.56
CA ALA A 20 -35.52 -9.56 5.90
C ALA A 20 -35.44 -8.07 6.27
N GLY A 21 -36.16 -7.21 5.53
CA GLY A 21 -36.24 -5.79 5.83
C GLY A 21 -36.86 -5.50 7.21
N LYS A 22 -37.87 -6.27 7.63
CA LYS A 22 -38.52 -6.11 8.96
C LYS A 22 -37.59 -6.43 10.13
N ILE A 23 -36.58 -7.28 9.91
CA ILE A 23 -35.58 -7.63 10.93
C ILE A 23 -34.25 -6.87 10.73
N ASN A 24 -34.21 -5.87 9.85
CA ASN A 24 -33.02 -5.08 9.50
C ASN A 24 -31.83 -5.91 8.98
N ASP A 25 -32.10 -7.07 8.37
CA ASP A 25 -31.07 -7.87 7.69
C ASP A 25 -30.89 -7.36 6.24
N THR A 26 -30.10 -6.28 6.11
CA THR A 26 -29.87 -5.58 4.84
C THR A 26 -29.19 -6.46 3.78
N ASN A 27 -28.29 -7.35 4.20
CA ASN A 27 -27.59 -8.28 3.30
C ASN A 27 -28.56 -9.30 2.71
N ARG A 28 -29.37 -9.95 3.55
CA ARG A 28 -30.38 -10.89 3.08
C ARG A 28 -31.44 -10.20 2.24
N GLN A 29 -31.86 -8.99 2.63
CA GLN A 29 -32.80 -8.20 1.84
C GLN A 29 -32.25 -7.93 0.43
N ALA A 30 -31.00 -7.49 0.31
CA ALA A 30 -30.37 -7.23 -0.99
C ALA A 30 -30.30 -8.50 -1.86
N GLN A 31 -29.87 -9.63 -1.28
CA GLN A 31 -29.78 -10.92 -1.99
C GLN A 31 -31.14 -11.40 -2.52
N GLU A 32 -32.20 -11.29 -1.72
CA GLU A 32 -33.53 -11.71 -2.13
C GLU A 32 -34.13 -10.77 -3.19
N LEU A 33 -33.85 -9.46 -3.13
CA LEU A 33 -34.23 -8.51 -4.19
C LEU A 33 -33.49 -8.79 -5.50
N GLU A 34 -32.20 -9.10 -5.46
CA GLU A 34 -31.41 -9.50 -6.65
C GLU A 34 -31.99 -10.76 -7.30
N LYS A 35 -32.33 -11.77 -6.50
CA LYS A 35 -33.00 -13.00 -6.99
C LYS A 35 -34.36 -12.68 -7.62
N ALA A 36 -35.17 -11.85 -6.97
CA ALA A 36 -36.46 -11.44 -7.51
C ALA A 36 -36.31 -10.74 -8.87
N ILE A 37 -35.40 -9.78 -8.98
CA ILE A 37 -35.12 -9.07 -10.24
C ILE A 37 -34.61 -10.03 -11.31
N GLY A 38 -33.71 -10.95 -10.97
CA GLY A 38 -33.24 -12.00 -11.88
C GLY A 38 -34.38 -12.83 -12.45
N LYS A 39 -35.28 -13.31 -11.57
CA LYS A 39 -36.47 -14.07 -12.00
C LYS A 39 -37.42 -13.27 -12.86
N PHE A 40 -37.60 -11.98 -12.59
CA PHE A 40 -38.40 -11.10 -13.46
C PHE A 40 -37.80 -10.99 -14.87
N LEU A 41 -36.47 -10.89 -14.98
CA LEU A 41 -35.78 -10.77 -16.27
C LEU A 41 -35.83 -12.05 -17.11
N GLU A 42 -35.97 -13.23 -16.47
CA GLU A 42 -36.14 -14.53 -17.14
C GLU A 42 -37.54 -14.72 -17.76
N MET A 43 -38.54 -13.91 -17.36
CA MET A 43 -39.91 -14.03 -17.83
C MET A 43 -40.11 -13.52 -19.27
N GLU A 44 -41.16 -13.99 -19.93
CA GLU A 44 -41.58 -13.45 -21.23
C GLU A 44 -42.00 -11.97 -21.13
N LYS A 45 -41.80 -11.20 -22.21
CA LYS A 45 -42.11 -9.76 -22.25
C LYS A 45 -43.56 -9.44 -21.91
N THR A 46 -44.50 -10.31 -22.28
CA THR A 46 -45.93 -10.18 -21.95
C THR A 46 -46.16 -10.26 -20.44
N THR A 47 -45.55 -11.24 -19.77
CA THR A 47 -45.57 -11.41 -18.32
C THR A 47 -44.85 -10.26 -17.60
N GLN A 48 -43.71 -9.81 -18.12
CA GLN A 48 -42.98 -8.66 -17.57
C GLN A 48 -43.82 -7.38 -17.59
N ARG A 49 -44.56 -7.13 -18.68
CA ARG A 49 -45.49 -5.99 -18.77
C ARG A 49 -46.60 -6.08 -17.71
N GLN A 50 -47.17 -7.27 -17.50
CA GLN A 50 -48.19 -7.48 -16.46
C GLN A 50 -47.66 -7.25 -15.05
N LEU A 51 -46.38 -7.56 -14.81
CA LEU A 51 -45.74 -7.44 -13.50
C LEU A 51 -44.92 -6.15 -13.32
N GLN A 52 -44.94 -5.24 -14.29
CA GLN A 52 -44.10 -4.03 -14.29
C GLN A 52 -44.36 -3.14 -13.06
N VAL A 53 -45.60 -3.08 -12.57
CA VAL A 53 -45.96 -2.33 -11.36
C VAL A 53 -45.25 -2.86 -10.10
N TYR A 54 -44.95 -4.17 -10.07
CA TYR A 54 -44.33 -4.83 -8.92
C TYR A 54 -42.80 -4.76 -8.92
N ILE A 55 -42.16 -4.38 -10.04
CA ILE A 55 -40.69 -4.38 -10.15
C ILE A 55 -40.06 -3.02 -9.79
N TYR A 56 -40.85 -1.94 -9.73
CA TYR A 56 -40.38 -0.62 -9.32
C TYR A 56 -39.76 -0.63 -7.91
N ARG A 57 -40.50 -1.11 -6.91
CA ARG A 57 -40.05 -1.13 -5.50
C ARG A 57 -38.78 -1.97 -5.31
N PRO A 58 -38.65 -3.18 -5.89
CA PRO A 58 -37.40 -3.93 -5.88
C PRO A 58 -36.19 -3.17 -6.41
N TYR A 59 -36.33 -2.48 -7.54
CA TYR A 59 -35.24 -1.67 -8.10
C TYR A 59 -34.89 -0.48 -7.20
N ARG A 60 -35.88 0.22 -6.66
CA ARG A 60 -35.69 1.33 -5.72
C ARG A 60 -34.96 0.86 -4.45
N ASP A 61 -35.47 -0.20 -3.83
CA ASP A 61 -34.98 -0.68 -2.53
C ASP A 61 -33.57 -1.28 -2.67
N LEU A 62 -33.30 -2.02 -3.75
CA LEU A 62 -31.97 -2.53 -4.02
C LEU A 62 -30.99 -1.40 -4.33
N GLY A 63 -31.40 -0.40 -5.13
CA GLY A 63 -30.60 0.80 -5.37
C GLY A 63 -30.26 1.55 -4.07
N ARG A 64 -31.21 1.64 -3.14
CA ARG A 64 -30.99 2.21 -1.81
C ARG A 64 -30.01 1.41 -0.96
N LEU A 65 -30.15 0.10 -0.93
CA LEU A 65 -29.23 -0.78 -0.17
C LEU A 65 -27.80 -0.69 -0.72
N LYS A 66 -27.63 -0.70 -2.04
CA LYS A 66 -26.32 -0.52 -2.69
C LYS A 66 -25.73 0.86 -2.43
N PHE A 67 -26.55 1.91 -2.36
CA PHE A 67 -26.11 3.24 -1.99
C PHE A 67 -25.56 3.28 -0.56
N ILE A 68 -26.29 2.72 0.41
CA ILE A 68 -25.85 2.65 1.81
C ILE A 68 -24.55 1.82 1.94
N ALA A 69 -24.39 0.79 1.10
CA ALA A 69 -23.18 -0.01 1.03
C ALA A 69 -22.00 0.66 0.29
N ASN A 70 -22.12 1.93 -0.13
CA ASN A 70 -21.14 2.67 -0.93
C ASN A 70 -20.83 2.02 -2.31
N SER A 71 -21.73 1.17 -2.83
CA SER A 71 -21.65 0.56 -4.16
C SER A 71 -22.31 1.45 -5.21
N PHE A 72 -21.75 2.65 -5.44
CA PHE A 72 -22.40 3.73 -6.20
C PHE A 72 -22.70 3.41 -7.68
N GLU A 73 -21.88 2.57 -8.32
CA GLU A 73 -22.12 2.13 -9.71
C GLU A 73 -23.37 1.24 -9.83
N GLU A 74 -23.48 0.26 -8.93
CA GLU A 74 -24.67 -0.61 -8.84
C GLU A 74 -25.90 0.18 -8.38
N ALA A 75 -25.73 1.05 -7.39
CA ALA A 75 -26.79 1.91 -6.89
C ALA A 75 -27.37 2.78 -8.01
N ARG A 76 -26.51 3.46 -8.78
CA ARG A 76 -26.92 4.24 -9.96
C ARG A 76 -27.70 3.39 -10.95
N THR A 77 -27.21 2.20 -11.27
CA THR A 77 -27.86 1.30 -12.23
C THR A 77 -29.29 0.95 -11.82
N TYR A 78 -29.51 0.60 -10.55
CA TYR A 78 -30.84 0.24 -10.06
C TYR A 78 -31.76 1.46 -9.85
N LEU A 79 -31.22 2.57 -9.36
CA LEU A 79 -31.97 3.81 -9.18
C LEU A 79 -32.40 4.43 -10.52
N ASP A 80 -31.57 4.36 -11.57
CA ASP A 80 -31.93 4.81 -12.93
C ASP A 80 -33.10 3.98 -13.49
N LYS A 81 -33.06 2.65 -13.28
CA LYS A 81 -34.17 1.77 -13.67
C LYS A 81 -35.45 2.10 -12.90
N ALA A 82 -35.36 2.30 -11.59
CA ALA A 82 -36.49 2.72 -10.77
C ALA A 82 -37.08 4.06 -11.24
N GLN A 83 -36.23 5.05 -11.52
CA GLN A 83 -36.64 6.37 -11.99
C GLN A 83 -37.38 6.30 -13.33
N ARG A 84 -36.91 5.47 -14.28
CA ARG A 84 -37.59 5.25 -15.57
C ARG A 84 -38.96 4.61 -15.39
N LEU A 85 -39.06 3.60 -14.52
CA LEU A 85 -40.33 2.92 -14.23
C LEU A 85 -41.36 3.84 -13.58
N ALA A 86 -40.92 4.71 -12.66
CA ALA A 86 -41.79 5.69 -12.00
C ALA A 86 -42.47 6.67 -12.98
N ARG A 87 -41.92 6.88 -14.19
CA ARG A 87 -42.56 7.70 -15.24
C ARG A 87 -43.69 6.97 -15.99
N THR A 88 -43.74 5.64 -15.86
CA THR A 88 -44.65 4.78 -16.63
C THR A 88 -45.77 4.17 -15.78
N ILE A 89 -45.65 4.25 -14.46
CA ILE A 89 -46.58 3.66 -13.51
C ILE A 89 -47.24 4.80 -12.75
N ASP A 90 -48.55 4.98 -12.96
CA ASP A 90 -49.34 5.92 -12.17
C ASP A 90 -49.29 5.52 -10.68
N ASP A 91 -49.11 6.50 -9.80
CA ASP A 91 -48.96 6.31 -8.34
C ASP A 91 -47.89 5.26 -7.95
N ALA A 92 -46.79 5.19 -8.70
CA ALA A 92 -45.67 4.28 -8.43
C ALA A 92 -45.15 4.39 -6.97
N ASP A 93 -45.15 5.61 -6.43
CA ASP A 93 -44.69 5.93 -5.09
C ASP A 93 -45.16 7.30 -4.62
N ASN A 94 -44.93 7.62 -3.35
CA ASN A 94 -45.10 8.98 -2.86
C ASN A 94 -44.05 9.93 -3.49
N PHE A 95 -44.40 11.22 -3.56
CA PHE A 95 -43.58 12.24 -4.20
C PHE A 95 -42.19 12.38 -3.57
N ASP A 96 -42.10 12.25 -2.24
CA ASP A 96 -40.84 12.35 -1.49
C ASP A 96 -39.87 11.23 -1.85
N ASN A 97 -40.34 9.99 -2.03
CA ASN A 97 -39.52 8.86 -2.45
C ASN A 97 -38.97 9.05 -3.86
N ILE A 98 -39.77 9.60 -4.78
CA ILE A 98 -39.32 9.93 -6.13
C ILE A 98 -38.22 11.01 -6.09
N CYS A 99 -38.37 12.01 -5.22
CA CYS A 99 -37.37 13.04 -5.01
C CYS A 99 -36.09 12.47 -4.36
N ASN A 100 -36.23 11.56 -3.40
CA ASN A 100 -35.09 10.91 -2.76
C ASN A 100 -34.28 10.06 -3.75
N ILE A 101 -34.93 9.29 -4.63
CA ILE A 101 -34.24 8.56 -5.71
C ILE A 101 -33.39 9.51 -6.57
N LYS A 102 -33.94 10.68 -6.93
CA LYS A 102 -33.20 11.69 -7.71
C LYS A 102 -32.01 12.24 -6.94
N ARG A 103 -32.17 12.55 -5.65
CA ARG A 103 -31.07 13.00 -4.79
C ARG A 103 -29.97 11.93 -4.68
N MET A 104 -30.35 10.67 -4.45
CA MET A 104 -29.42 9.53 -4.42
C MET A 104 -28.67 9.37 -5.74
N LEU A 105 -29.36 9.51 -6.88
CA LEU A 105 -28.73 9.50 -8.19
C LEU A 105 -27.71 10.64 -8.34
N ALA A 106 -28.08 11.87 -7.96
CA ALA A 106 -27.15 13.00 -7.99
C ALA A 106 -25.90 12.72 -7.15
N HIS A 107 -26.05 12.15 -5.97
CA HIS A 107 -24.92 11.75 -5.14
C HIS A 107 -24.04 10.65 -5.79
N CYS A 108 -24.65 9.64 -6.40
CA CYS A 108 -23.90 8.66 -7.20
C CYS A 108 -23.09 9.34 -8.32
N PHE A 109 -23.69 10.30 -9.03
CA PHE A 109 -23.01 11.07 -10.06
C PHE A 109 -21.85 11.91 -9.49
N ILE A 110 -22.02 12.51 -8.31
CA ILE A 110 -20.93 13.24 -7.61
C ILE A 110 -19.76 12.30 -7.34
N VAL A 111 -19.99 11.17 -6.67
CA VAL A 111 -18.91 10.25 -6.28
C VAL A 111 -18.23 9.61 -7.49
N LEU A 112 -19.01 9.18 -8.49
CA LEU A 112 -18.47 8.60 -9.72
C LEU A 112 -17.73 9.65 -10.57
N GLY A 113 -18.21 10.89 -10.59
CA GLY A 113 -17.56 12.01 -11.24
C GLY A 113 -16.20 12.32 -10.61
N LEU A 114 -16.10 12.30 -9.28
CA LEU A 114 -14.82 12.45 -8.56
C LEU A 114 -13.87 11.28 -8.83
N ASN A 115 -14.36 10.03 -8.81
CA ASN A 115 -13.57 8.83 -9.11
C ASN A 115 -12.94 8.89 -10.52
N THR A 116 -13.70 9.33 -11.51
CA THR A 116 -13.30 9.31 -12.92
C THR A 116 -12.78 10.66 -13.43
N LYS A 117 -12.77 11.69 -12.57
CA LYS A 117 -12.53 13.09 -12.93
C LYS A 117 -13.47 13.57 -14.06
N SER A 118 -14.68 13.02 -14.12
CA SER A 118 -15.69 13.33 -15.14
C SER A 118 -16.48 14.58 -14.77
N LYS A 119 -16.18 15.70 -15.46
CA LYS A 119 -16.95 16.94 -15.33
C LYS A 119 -18.41 16.74 -15.74
N THR A 120 -18.67 15.87 -16.72
CA THR A 120 -20.03 15.58 -17.21
C THR A 120 -20.91 14.98 -16.12
N ASP A 121 -20.41 14.02 -15.34
CA ASP A 121 -21.20 13.43 -14.25
C ASP A 121 -21.51 14.48 -13.15
N ILE A 122 -20.56 15.37 -12.85
CA ILE A 122 -20.79 16.48 -11.90
C ILE A 122 -21.88 17.45 -12.41
N GLU A 123 -21.85 17.81 -13.70
CA GLU A 123 -22.89 18.67 -14.30
C GLU A 123 -24.27 18.00 -14.30
N VAL A 124 -24.34 16.68 -14.53
CA VAL A 124 -25.59 15.92 -14.42
C VAL A 124 -26.12 15.96 -12.98
N ALA A 125 -25.27 15.76 -11.98
CA ALA A 125 -25.66 15.88 -10.57
C ALA A 125 -26.22 17.29 -10.27
N LYS A 126 -25.52 18.34 -10.75
CA LYS A 126 -25.94 19.74 -10.59
C LYS A 126 -27.28 20.03 -11.22
N GLU A 127 -27.55 19.51 -12.41
CA GLU A 127 -28.85 19.64 -13.06
C GLU A 127 -29.96 18.98 -12.24
N ILE A 128 -29.72 17.76 -11.75
CA ILE A 128 -30.69 17.03 -10.92
C ILE A 128 -31.01 17.83 -9.64
N ILE A 129 -29.99 18.29 -8.91
CA ILE A 129 -30.17 19.05 -7.67
C ILE A 129 -30.86 20.39 -7.95
N SER A 130 -30.48 21.12 -9.00
CA SER A 130 -31.14 22.37 -9.41
C SER A 130 -32.63 22.17 -9.71
N ASN A 131 -33.00 21.05 -10.34
CA ASN A 131 -34.39 20.71 -10.61
C ASN A 131 -35.16 20.32 -9.34
N LEU A 132 -34.52 19.64 -8.38
CA LEU A 132 -35.11 19.37 -7.06
C LEU A 132 -35.33 20.67 -6.27
N LYS A 133 -34.40 21.62 -6.35
CA LYS A 133 -34.51 22.93 -5.68
C LYS A 133 -35.77 23.71 -6.08
N LYS A 134 -36.13 23.69 -7.37
CA LYS A 134 -37.33 24.37 -7.89
C LYS A 134 -38.63 23.85 -7.28
N ILE A 135 -38.62 22.64 -6.73
CA ILE A 135 -39.81 21.96 -6.20
C ILE A 135 -39.70 21.64 -4.70
N LEU A 136 -38.74 22.24 -3.97
CA LEU A 136 -38.55 22.01 -2.52
C LEU A 136 -39.82 22.25 -1.71
N HIS A 137 -40.58 23.30 -2.04
CA HIS A 137 -41.85 23.64 -1.37
C HIS A 137 -42.94 22.55 -1.49
N LYS A 138 -42.73 21.52 -2.33
CA LYS A 138 -43.65 20.38 -2.51
C LYS A 138 -43.20 19.13 -1.76
N ILE A 139 -41.99 19.11 -1.22
CA ILE A 139 -41.44 17.97 -0.47
C ILE A 139 -41.95 18.07 0.97
N SER A 140 -42.56 17.00 1.47
CA SER A 140 -43.14 17.00 2.82
C SER A 140 -42.15 16.60 3.92
N LEU A 141 -41.10 15.86 3.57
CA LEU A 141 -40.07 15.39 4.48
C LEU A 141 -38.92 16.42 4.62
N GLU A 142 -38.85 17.10 5.76
CA GLU A 142 -37.82 18.11 6.06
C GLU A 142 -36.38 17.56 5.96
N SER A 143 -36.13 16.34 6.45
CA SER A 143 -34.81 15.72 6.35
C SER A 143 -34.34 15.53 4.90
N LEU A 144 -35.26 15.35 3.93
CA LEU A 144 -34.90 15.26 2.52
C LEU A 144 -34.56 16.64 1.93
N VAL A 145 -35.19 17.71 2.41
CA VAL A 145 -34.82 19.09 2.05
C VAL A 145 -33.39 19.36 2.50
N ASP A 146 -33.05 19.06 3.75
CA ASP A 146 -31.70 19.20 4.30
C ASP A 146 -30.67 18.41 3.49
N GLU A 147 -30.99 17.16 3.11
CA GLU A 147 -30.12 16.34 2.28
C GLU A 147 -29.91 16.95 0.88
N ILE A 148 -30.95 17.52 0.24
CA ILE A 148 -30.82 18.18 -1.07
C ILE A 148 -29.94 19.44 -0.97
N GLU A 149 -30.10 20.23 0.09
CA GLU A 149 -29.24 21.39 0.36
C GLU A 149 -27.80 20.99 0.63
N LYS A 150 -27.58 19.89 1.36
CA LYS A 150 -26.26 19.30 1.58
C LYS A 150 -25.58 18.91 0.25
N GLU A 151 -26.29 18.24 -0.67
CA GLU A 151 -25.74 17.90 -1.99
C GLU A 151 -25.39 19.15 -2.82
N GLU A 152 -26.18 20.23 -2.73
CA GLU A 152 -25.85 21.48 -3.40
C GLU A 152 -24.56 22.10 -2.85
N GLN A 153 -24.39 22.11 -1.52
CA GLN A 153 -23.17 22.59 -0.88
C GLN A 153 -21.95 21.75 -1.28
N ILE A 154 -22.10 20.43 -1.37
CA ILE A 154 -21.07 19.53 -1.89
C ILE A 154 -20.69 19.93 -3.33
N ILE A 155 -21.65 20.12 -4.23
CA ILE A 155 -21.36 20.51 -5.62
C ILE A 155 -20.60 21.84 -5.67
N LYS A 156 -21.01 22.85 -4.89
CA LYS A 156 -20.31 24.15 -4.81
C LYS A 156 -18.89 24.04 -4.28
N GLY A 157 -18.68 23.19 -3.26
CA GLY A 157 -17.35 22.94 -2.70
C GLY A 157 -16.44 22.22 -3.70
N ILE A 158 -16.97 21.29 -4.50
CA ILE A 158 -16.23 20.66 -5.61
C ILE A 158 -15.81 21.72 -6.65
N GLU A 159 -16.73 22.60 -7.07
CA GLU A 159 -16.44 23.68 -8.02
C GLU A 159 -15.38 24.66 -7.51
N SER A 160 -15.31 24.83 -6.18
CA SER A 160 -14.36 25.70 -5.49
C SER A 160 -13.06 24.97 -5.08
N ASN A 161 -12.87 23.72 -5.50
CA ASN A 161 -11.70 22.89 -5.19
C ASN A 161 -11.46 22.64 -3.69
N GLU A 162 -12.54 22.55 -2.91
CA GLU A 162 -12.55 22.29 -1.47
C GLU A 162 -12.75 20.80 -1.16
N VAL A 163 -12.18 19.90 -1.96
CA VAL A 163 -12.27 18.45 -1.75
C VAL A 163 -11.03 17.99 -0.99
N TYR A 164 -11.23 17.24 0.09
CA TYR A 164 -10.16 16.74 0.95
C TYR A 164 -10.32 15.25 1.24
N THR A 165 -9.20 14.54 1.24
CA THR A 165 -9.11 13.16 1.73
C THR A 165 -8.46 13.18 3.11
N THR A 166 -9.15 12.69 4.11
CA THR A 166 -8.67 12.61 5.50
C THR A 166 -8.42 11.16 5.88
N ILE A 167 -7.22 10.87 6.36
CA ILE A 167 -6.78 9.55 6.81
C ILE A 167 -6.54 9.64 8.32
N GLU A 168 -7.25 8.82 9.07
CA GLU A 168 -7.11 8.73 10.52
C GLU A 168 -6.52 7.36 10.88
N CYS A 169 -5.41 7.34 11.62
CA CYS A 169 -4.78 6.11 12.08
C CYS A 169 -4.00 6.31 13.39
N ASP A 170 -3.72 5.20 14.09
CA ASP A 170 -2.82 5.20 15.24
C ASP A 170 -1.41 4.77 14.79
N LEU A 171 -0.39 5.48 15.28
CA LEU A 171 1.03 5.18 15.05
C LEU A 171 1.60 4.45 16.26
N PRO A 172 2.51 3.47 16.08
CA PRO A 172 3.00 2.62 17.17
C PRO A 172 4.05 3.31 18.07
N PHE A 173 4.17 4.63 18.02
CA PHE A 173 5.11 5.42 18.82
C PHE A 173 4.56 6.83 19.05
N PRO A 174 5.01 7.54 20.10
CA PRO A 174 4.59 8.91 20.35
C PRO A 174 5.36 9.89 19.46
N ILE A 175 4.61 10.84 18.88
CA ILE A 175 5.12 12.03 18.23
C ILE A 175 4.70 13.21 19.11
N ILE A 176 5.69 13.91 19.66
CA ILE A 176 5.47 15.03 20.56
C ILE A 176 5.17 16.25 19.70
N ALA A 177 3.90 16.64 19.66
CA ALA A 177 3.43 17.84 18.99
C ALA A 177 2.50 18.60 19.94
N LYS A 178 2.30 19.89 19.67
CA LYS A 178 1.27 20.65 20.37
C LYS A 178 -0.09 20.11 19.95
N GLU A 179 -0.90 19.74 20.95
CA GLU A 179 -2.24 19.22 20.68
C GLU A 179 -3.07 20.23 19.90
N ASN A 180 -3.83 19.73 18.93
CA ASN A 180 -4.74 20.51 18.08
C ASN A 180 -4.06 21.59 17.21
N GLU A 181 -2.74 21.59 17.08
CA GLU A 181 -2.04 22.46 16.14
C GLU A 181 -1.89 21.75 14.78
N LYS A 182 -2.39 22.39 13.73
CA LYS A 182 -2.27 21.89 12.36
C LYS A 182 -0.88 22.18 11.82
N ILE A 183 -0.13 21.14 11.48
CA ILE A 183 1.15 21.28 10.80
C ILE A 183 0.91 21.11 9.29
N THR A 184 1.30 22.10 8.50
CA THR A 184 1.10 22.12 7.04
C THR A 184 2.38 21.76 6.30
N PHE A 185 2.28 20.91 5.29
CA PHE A 185 3.40 20.59 4.40
C PHE A 185 2.90 20.13 3.03
N VAL A 186 3.77 20.13 2.03
CA VAL A 186 3.44 19.65 0.69
C VAL A 186 4.04 18.26 0.49
N TYR A 187 3.26 17.29 0.01
CA TYR A 187 3.76 15.99 -0.45
C TYR A 187 3.33 15.75 -1.90
N LYS A 188 4.32 15.61 -2.81
CA LYS A 188 4.10 15.64 -4.25
C LYS A 188 3.34 16.91 -4.66
N GLU A 189 2.13 16.77 -5.18
CA GLU A 189 1.23 17.84 -5.62
C GLU A 189 0.11 18.15 -4.61
N TYR A 190 0.09 17.44 -3.46
CA TYR A 190 -0.94 17.59 -2.44
C TYR A 190 -0.48 18.53 -1.34
N GLU A 191 -1.32 19.52 -1.01
CA GLU A 191 -1.23 20.22 0.26
C GLU A 191 -1.74 19.30 1.37
N CYS A 192 -0.94 19.14 2.42
CA CYS A 192 -1.22 18.23 3.54
C CYS A 192 -1.27 19.00 4.85
N PHE A 193 -2.20 18.58 5.70
CA PHE A 193 -2.37 19.05 7.08
C PHE A 193 -2.33 17.84 7.99
N ILE A 194 -1.52 17.90 9.04
CA ILE A 194 -1.45 16.84 10.04
C ILE A 194 -1.82 17.40 11.41
N GLU A 195 -2.71 16.69 12.09
CA GLU A 195 -3.03 16.87 13.50
C GLU A 195 -2.63 15.60 14.24
N ILE A 196 -2.01 15.78 15.41
CA ILE A 196 -1.47 14.68 16.22
C ILE A 196 -2.01 14.84 17.63
N SER A 197 -2.55 13.75 18.17
CA SER A 197 -2.93 13.66 19.58
C SER A 197 -2.22 12.47 20.20
N MET A 198 -1.73 12.63 21.43
CA MET A 198 -1.11 11.53 22.17
C MET A 198 -2.17 10.75 22.93
N LYS A 199 -2.03 9.43 22.94
CA LYS A 199 -2.89 8.51 23.67
C LYS A 199 -2.04 7.64 24.58
N LYS A 200 -2.55 7.39 25.79
CA LYS A 200 -1.94 6.43 26.70
C LYS A 200 -2.03 5.03 26.09
N SER A 201 -0.91 4.32 26.09
CA SER A 201 -0.86 2.95 25.59
C SER A 201 -1.59 2.00 26.54
N PRO A 202 -2.37 1.02 26.03
CA PRO A 202 -2.92 -0.04 26.86
C PRO A 202 -1.83 -0.97 27.43
N LEU A 203 -0.61 -0.91 26.90
CA LEU A 203 0.55 -1.66 27.38
C LEU A 203 1.27 -0.95 28.53
N CYS A 204 0.89 0.27 28.86
CA CYS A 204 1.55 1.07 29.88
C CYS A 204 1.45 0.37 31.24
N PRO A 205 2.57 -0.08 31.84
CA PRO A 205 2.52 -0.87 33.07
C PRO A 205 2.14 -0.06 34.31
N TRP A 206 2.05 1.27 34.18
CA TRP A 206 1.89 2.19 35.30
C TRP A 206 0.55 2.93 35.19
N ILE A 207 -0.19 2.93 36.29
CA ILE A 207 -1.32 3.83 36.48
C ILE A 207 -0.73 5.15 36.93
N VAL A 208 -1.05 6.21 36.20
CA VAL A 208 -0.64 7.56 36.55
C VAL A 208 -1.90 8.24 37.04
N ASP A 209 -1.81 8.91 38.19
CA ASP A 209 -2.91 9.70 38.75
C ASP A 209 -3.40 10.75 37.74
N ASP A 210 -4.64 11.24 37.87
CA ASP A 210 -5.32 12.15 36.92
C ASP A 210 -4.59 13.48 36.61
N HIS A 211 -3.45 13.75 37.28
CA HIS A 211 -2.64 14.95 37.11
C HIS A 211 -1.18 14.69 36.67
N GLY A 212 -0.81 13.43 36.46
CA GLY A 212 0.53 13.07 36.01
C GLY A 212 0.57 12.67 34.54
N TYR A 213 1.73 12.85 33.92
CA TYR A 213 2.03 12.34 32.57
C TYR A 213 3.25 11.42 32.68
N LEU A 214 3.13 10.19 32.18
CA LEU A 214 4.26 9.28 32.09
C LEU A 214 4.83 9.32 30.68
N GLU A 215 6.12 9.58 30.58
CA GLU A 215 6.89 9.48 29.34
C GLU A 215 7.96 8.40 29.51
N LEU A 216 8.04 7.48 28.53
CA LEU A 216 9.22 6.64 28.37
C LEU A 216 10.20 7.40 27.46
N ILE A 217 11.38 7.70 27.98
CA ILE A 217 12.45 8.29 27.18
C ILE A 217 12.79 7.28 26.08
N GLU A 218 12.66 7.71 24.82
CA GLU A 218 12.83 6.86 23.64
C GLU A 218 11.78 5.74 23.50
N ASP A 219 10.50 6.11 23.55
CA ASP A 219 9.37 5.17 23.41
C ASP A 219 9.16 4.67 21.96
N LYS A 220 10.16 3.98 21.42
CA LYS A 220 10.18 3.47 20.04
C LYS A 220 9.00 2.57 19.68
N TYR A 221 8.41 1.90 20.67
CA TYR A 221 7.36 0.89 20.49
C TYR A 221 6.02 1.29 21.09
N GLY A 222 5.90 2.53 21.58
CA GLY A 222 4.66 3.05 22.16
C GLY A 222 4.19 2.28 23.38
N ILE A 223 5.12 1.87 24.25
CA ILE A 223 4.85 1.15 25.50
C ILE A 223 4.12 2.06 26.48
N ALA A 224 4.54 3.33 26.60
CA ALA A 224 3.90 4.30 27.47
C ALA A 224 2.80 5.04 26.72
N ASN A 225 3.12 5.59 25.55
CA ASN A 225 2.21 6.41 24.75
C ASN A 225 2.31 6.10 23.27
N HIS A 226 1.21 6.24 22.55
CA HIS A 226 1.18 6.17 21.09
C HIS A 226 0.50 7.43 20.51
N SER A 227 0.62 7.64 19.21
CA SER A 227 0.01 8.81 18.55
C SER A 227 -1.24 8.41 17.80
N HIS A 228 -2.28 9.21 17.88
CA HIS A 228 -3.36 9.22 16.91
C HIS A 228 -3.15 10.38 15.94
N VAL A 229 -3.25 10.10 14.66
CA VAL A 229 -2.92 11.05 13.61
C VAL A 229 -4.09 11.20 12.66
N THR A 230 -4.43 12.45 12.38
CA THR A 230 -5.36 12.86 11.34
C THR A 230 -4.57 13.56 10.24
N LEU A 231 -4.37 12.89 9.11
CA LEU A 231 -3.72 13.45 7.94
C LEU A 231 -4.79 13.85 6.91
N THR A 232 -4.89 15.13 6.61
CA THR A 232 -5.77 15.66 5.56
C THR A 232 -4.94 16.03 4.33
N MET A 233 -5.34 15.56 3.15
CA MET A 233 -4.72 15.86 1.86
C MET A 233 -5.73 16.59 0.97
N GLN A 234 -5.37 17.72 0.38
CA GLN A 234 -6.23 18.44 -0.54
C GLN A 234 -6.32 17.69 -1.89
N GLY A 235 -7.50 17.17 -2.19
CA GLY A 235 -7.80 16.38 -3.36
C GLY A 235 -8.60 15.12 -3.03
N TYR A 236 -9.22 14.55 -4.06
CA TYR A 236 -9.95 13.29 -3.97
C TYR A 236 -9.01 12.10 -4.20
N ILE A 237 -8.92 11.20 -3.23
CA ILE A 237 -8.26 9.89 -3.37
C ILE A 237 -9.33 8.82 -3.20
N ASN A 238 -9.51 7.98 -4.22
CA ASN A 238 -10.54 6.95 -4.19
C ASN A 238 -10.27 5.94 -3.05
N PRO A 239 -11.18 5.81 -2.06
CA PRO A 239 -10.94 4.94 -0.92
C PRO A 239 -11.03 3.46 -1.25
N ASN A 240 -11.66 3.09 -2.37
CA ASN A 240 -11.78 1.68 -2.79
C ASN A 240 -10.61 1.22 -3.66
N GLU A 241 -9.78 2.14 -4.14
CA GLU A 241 -8.67 1.79 -5.03
C GLU A 241 -7.53 1.16 -4.24
N THR A 242 -6.83 0.21 -4.83
CA THR A 242 -5.68 -0.46 -4.21
C THR A 242 -4.46 -0.40 -5.09
N VAL A 243 -3.30 -0.25 -4.47
CA VAL A 243 -1.98 -0.41 -5.10
C VAL A 243 -1.48 -1.80 -4.81
N VAL A 244 -0.99 -2.50 -5.85
CA VAL A 244 -0.34 -3.80 -5.67
C VAL A 244 1.11 -3.57 -5.25
N MET A 245 1.46 -4.04 -4.05
CA MET A 245 2.80 -4.06 -3.49
C MET A 245 3.12 -5.47 -3.02
N ASN A 246 4.14 -6.10 -3.63
CA ASN A 246 4.76 -7.31 -3.09
C ASN A 246 3.77 -8.46 -2.83
N ASP A 247 3.00 -8.80 -3.87
CA ASP A 247 1.95 -9.83 -3.85
C ASP A 247 0.79 -9.55 -2.87
N SER A 248 0.74 -8.33 -2.32
CA SER A 248 -0.33 -7.83 -1.47
C SER A 248 -0.93 -6.54 -2.02
N SER A 249 -2.22 -6.30 -1.79
CA SER A 249 -2.88 -5.05 -2.14
C SER A 249 -2.98 -4.16 -0.89
N ILE A 250 -2.60 -2.89 -1.05
CA ILE A 250 -2.80 -1.84 -0.04
C ILE A 250 -3.79 -0.83 -0.57
N PHE A 251 -4.71 -0.33 0.26
CA PHE A 251 -5.60 0.75 -0.15
C PHE A 251 -4.81 2.02 -0.51
N LEU A 252 -5.19 2.66 -1.61
CA LEU A 252 -4.51 3.82 -2.16
C LEU A 252 -4.41 4.99 -1.16
N PRO A 253 -5.46 5.35 -0.38
CA PRO A 253 -5.31 6.37 0.66
C PRO A 253 -4.25 5.99 1.69
N LEU A 254 -4.23 4.76 2.20
CA LEU A 254 -3.24 4.34 3.18
C LEU A 254 -1.82 4.40 2.61
N TYR A 255 -1.64 3.99 1.35
CA TYR A 255 -0.36 4.10 0.66
C TYR A 255 0.14 5.55 0.61
N PHE A 256 -0.68 6.49 0.12
CA PHE A 256 -0.31 7.90 0.08
C PHE A 256 -0.12 8.50 1.48
N GLY A 257 -0.98 8.12 2.43
CA GLY A 257 -0.90 8.56 3.81
C GLY A 257 0.40 8.16 4.47
N ILE A 258 0.81 6.89 4.35
CA ILE A 258 2.09 6.40 4.89
C ILE A 258 3.27 7.15 4.27
N GLU A 259 3.25 7.41 2.97
CA GLU A 259 4.34 8.15 2.32
C GLU A 259 4.43 9.61 2.79
N ALA A 260 3.29 10.29 2.90
CA ALA A 260 3.22 11.65 3.42
C ALA A 260 3.64 11.72 4.89
N LEU A 261 3.17 10.80 5.73
CA LEU A 261 3.57 10.66 7.13
C LEU A 261 5.06 10.35 7.25
N ASN A 262 5.63 9.50 6.40
CA ASN A 262 7.06 9.22 6.40
C ASN A 262 7.89 10.44 6.02
N LYS A 263 7.43 11.27 5.08
CA LYS A 263 8.07 12.56 4.80
C LYS A 263 8.06 13.45 6.05
N PHE A 264 6.92 13.57 6.72
CA PHE A 264 6.78 14.33 7.96
C PHE A 264 7.70 13.79 9.06
N ILE A 265 7.70 12.47 9.29
CA ILE A 265 8.52 11.80 10.30
C ILE A 265 10.01 12.06 10.09
N GLU A 266 10.50 12.00 8.85
CA GLU A 266 11.92 12.29 8.60
C GLU A 266 12.29 13.74 8.97
N VAL A 267 11.45 14.72 8.62
CA VAL A 267 11.66 16.12 9.02
C VAL A 267 11.55 16.28 10.54
N TYR A 268 10.59 15.61 11.17
CA TYR A 268 10.42 15.61 12.63
C TYR A 268 11.69 15.06 13.33
N ARG A 269 12.21 13.91 12.89
CA ARG A 269 13.43 13.30 13.46
C ARG A 269 14.63 14.24 13.39
N VAL A 270 14.84 14.87 12.24
CA VAL A 270 15.99 15.76 12.02
C VAL A 270 15.88 17.04 12.85
N SER A 271 14.68 17.61 12.94
CA SER A 271 14.40 18.87 13.65
C SER A 271 14.40 18.71 15.17
N THR A 272 13.87 17.60 15.68
CA THR A 272 13.71 17.36 17.12
C THR A 272 14.79 16.48 17.74
N LYS A 273 15.61 15.82 16.93
CA LYS A 273 16.63 14.83 17.34
C LYS A 273 16.06 13.55 17.96
N HIS A 274 14.75 13.30 17.85
CA HIS A 274 14.13 12.02 18.22
C HIS A 274 14.49 10.92 17.22
N TYR A 275 15.74 10.47 17.23
CA TYR A 275 16.30 9.51 16.27
C TYR A 275 15.62 8.13 16.30
N TRP A 276 15.01 7.79 17.45
CA TRP A 276 14.32 6.52 17.74
C TRP A 276 12.95 6.41 17.06
N VAL A 277 12.33 7.53 16.66
CA VAL A 277 11.09 7.52 15.86
C VAL A 277 11.39 6.86 14.52
N SER A 278 10.60 5.87 14.14
CA SER A 278 10.85 5.03 12.96
C SER A 278 9.92 5.40 11.81
N ARG A 279 10.35 5.14 10.58
CA ARG A 279 9.45 5.20 9.41
C ARG A 279 8.36 4.14 9.54
N LEU A 280 7.17 4.48 9.04
CA LEU A 280 6.00 3.63 9.01
C LEU A 280 6.06 2.65 7.83
N SER A 281 5.76 1.39 8.15
CA SER A 281 5.35 0.36 7.20
C SER A 281 3.83 0.21 7.27
N ASP A 282 3.19 -0.27 6.19
CA ASP A 282 1.76 -0.58 6.19
C ASP A 282 1.39 -1.64 7.23
N LYS A 283 2.32 -2.55 7.53
CA LYS A 283 2.15 -3.59 8.55
C LYS A 283 2.13 -3.06 9.98
N MET A 284 2.52 -1.81 10.20
CA MET A 284 2.44 -1.15 11.51
C MET A 284 1.08 -0.52 11.79
N ILE A 285 0.24 -0.33 10.75
CA ILE A 285 -1.07 0.30 10.88
C ILE A 285 -2.14 -0.81 10.92
N THR A 286 -2.70 -1.06 12.10
CA THR A 286 -3.69 -2.13 12.29
C THR A 286 -5.06 -1.74 11.75
N ASN A 287 -5.46 -0.49 11.98
CA ASN A 287 -6.73 0.08 11.57
C ASN A 287 -6.50 1.50 11.05
N PHE A 288 -7.28 1.89 10.05
CA PHE A 288 -7.36 3.28 9.63
C PHE A 288 -8.75 3.59 9.07
N SER A 289 -9.16 4.85 9.05
CA SER A 289 -10.35 5.28 8.32
C SER A 289 -9.98 6.31 7.28
N CYS A 290 -10.69 6.28 6.15
CA CYS A 290 -10.59 7.28 5.10
C CYS A 290 -11.91 8.04 5.00
N LYS A 291 -11.87 9.35 5.20
CA LYS A 291 -13.01 10.25 5.01
C LYS A 291 -12.77 11.15 3.81
N ILE A 292 -13.77 11.32 2.97
CA ILE A 292 -13.78 12.32 1.91
C ILE A 292 -14.66 13.48 2.39
N MET A 293 -14.04 14.64 2.53
CA MET A 293 -14.68 15.87 2.95
C MET A 293 -14.80 16.83 1.77
N VAL A 294 -15.90 17.56 1.69
CA VAL A 294 -16.06 18.70 0.78
C VAL A 294 -16.43 19.92 1.61
N GLY A 295 -15.50 20.87 1.71
CA GLY A 295 -15.54 21.90 2.76
C GLY A 295 -15.59 21.23 4.14
N GLN A 296 -16.68 21.44 4.88
CA GLN A 296 -16.93 20.82 6.19
C GLN A 296 -17.85 19.60 6.13
N ILE A 297 -18.28 19.20 4.94
CA ILE A 297 -19.30 18.16 4.74
C ILE A 297 -18.63 16.82 4.47
N GLU A 298 -18.96 15.80 5.27
CA GLU A 298 -18.57 14.43 4.96
C GLU A 298 -19.37 13.91 3.76
N LEU A 299 -18.66 13.66 2.67
CA LEU A 299 -19.18 13.01 1.47
C LEU A 299 -19.19 11.49 1.66
N ARG A 300 -18.13 10.95 2.27
CA ARG A 300 -17.94 9.50 2.44
C ARG A 300 -17.02 9.20 3.60
N ASN A 301 -17.31 8.15 4.36
CA ASN A 301 -16.42 7.59 5.37
C ASN A 301 -16.30 6.08 5.16
N VAL A 302 -15.07 5.60 5.02
CA VAL A 302 -14.76 4.18 4.85
C VAL A 302 -13.82 3.76 5.97
N PRO A 303 -14.32 3.08 7.01
CA PRO A 303 -13.47 2.48 8.02
C PRO A 303 -12.82 1.21 7.45
N PHE A 304 -11.54 1.01 7.73
CA PHE A 304 -10.79 -0.18 7.36
C PHE A 304 -10.19 -0.83 8.60
N SER A 305 -10.41 -2.13 8.71
CA SER A 305 -9.84 -2.96 9.79
C SER A 305 -8.94 -4.04 9.20
N GLY A 306 -7.70 -4.13 9.70
CA GLY A 306 -6.81 -5.28 9.52
C GLY A 306 -6.27 -5.52 8.11
N HIS A 307 -5.13 -4.91 7.79
CA HIS A 307 -4.35 -5.18 6.55
C HIS A 307 -3.25 -6.25 6.69
N GLY A 308 -3.33 -7.03 7.77
CA GLY A 308 -2.38 -8.09 8.09
C GLY A 308 -2.83 -9.45 7.59
N THR A 309 -1.89 -10.25 7.07
CA THR A 309 -2.09 -11.68 6.89
C THR A 309 -1.76 -12.38 8.20
N TYR A 310 -2.78 -12.90 8.88
CA TYR A 310 -2.60 -13.62 10.14
C TYR A 310 -2.49 -15.12 9.89
N ARG A 311 -1.51 -15.76 10.51
CA ARG A 311 -1.43 -17.22 10.61
C ARG A 311 -1.93 -17.63 11.98
N MET A 312 -3.04 -18.34 12.03
CA MET A 312 -3.54 -18.97 13.26
C MET A 312 -2.96 -20.38 13.38
N SER A 313 -2.47 -20.73 14.56
CA SER A 313 -1.93 -22.04 14.88
C SER A 313 -2.36 -22.40 16.30
N SER A 314 -2.65 -23.69 16.55
CA SER A 314 -2.89 -24.22 17.89
C SER A 314 -1.63 -24.16 18.75
N ASP A 315 -0.47 -24.26 18.10
CA ASP A 315 0.83 -24.34 18.74
C ASP A 315 1.67 -23.10 18.40
N PRO A 316 2.48 -22.61 19.35
CA PRO A 316 3.39 -21.52 19.09
C PRO A 316 4.41 -21.95 18.02
N PRO A 317 4.84 -21.03 17.12
CA PRO A 317 5.84 -21.36 16.12
C PRO A 317 7.16 -21.76 16.80
N GLN A 318 7.71 -22.90 16.41
CA GLN A 318 9.01 -23.39 16.88
C GLN A 318 10.05 -23.31 15.77
N LEU A 319 11.31 -23.14 16.15
CA LEU A 319 12.43 -23.26 15.21
C LEU A 319 12.50 -24.70 14.68
N ARG A 320 12.80 -24.85 13.38
CA ARG A 320 13.15 -26.16 12.84
C ARG A 320 14.52 -26.58 13.37
N GLU A 321 14.75 -27.90 13.48
CA GLU A 321 16.02 -28.49 13.95
C GLU A 321 17.27 -27.89 13.28
N GLU A 322 17.21 -27.67 11.97
CA GLU A 322 18.30 -27.04 11.20
C GLU A 322 18.57 -25.60 11.66
N GLN A 323 17.51 -24.83 11.90
CA GLN A 323 17.61 -23.44 12.34
C GLN A 323 18.14 -23.36 13.78
N PHE A 324 17.70 -24.27 14.65
CA PHE A 324 18.20 -24.38 16.01
C PHE A 324 19.68 -24.76 16.03
N SER A 325 20.07 -25.77 15.25
CA SER A 325 21.47 -26.19 15.11
C SER A 325 22.37 -25.04 14.61
N ARG A 326 21.89 -24.27 13.62
CA ARG A 326 22.60 -23.09 13.11
C ARG A 326 22.71 -21.98 14.15
N LEU A 327 21.66 -21.73 14.93
CA LEU A 327 21.66 -20.76 16.02
C LEU A 327 22.73 -21.11 17.07
N VAL A 328 22.72 -22.36 17.56
CA VAL A 328 23.72 -22.84 18.54
C VAL A 328 25.13 -22.64 18.01
N LYS A 329 25.41 -23.08 16.78
CA LYS A 329 26.71 -22.90 16.12
C LYS A 329 27.15 -21.44 15.99
N TYR A 330 26.22 -20.51 15.83
CA TYR A 330 26.54 -19.09 15.73
C TYR A 330 26.73 -18.40 17.08
N LEU A 331 26.06 -18.87 18.13
CA LEU A 331 26.30 -18.40 19.50
C LEU A 331 27.69 -18.81 20.02
N GLU A 332 28.28 -19.87 19.48
CA GLU A 332 29.66 -20.29 19.78
C GLU A 332 30.74 -19.42 19.11
N LYS A 333 30.36 -18.50 18.22
CA LYS A 333 31.31 -17.65 17.48
C LYS A 333 31.31 -16.23 18.03
N ASP A 334 32.50 -15.64 18.12
CA ASP A 334 32.65 -14.23 18.52
C ASP A 334 32.02 -13.23 17.53
N GLN A 335 31.93 -13.61 16.25
CA GLN A 335 31.38 -12.75 15.19
C GLN A 335 30.56 -13.54 14.18
N LEU A 336 29.40 -12.98 13.82
CA LEU A 336 28.56 -13.46 12.73
C LEU A 336 29.16 -13.10 11.37
N PRO A 337 28.90 -13.89 10.30
CA PRO A 337 29.28 -13.48 8.96
C PRO A 337 28.59 -12.16 8.58
N LEU A 338 29.38 -11.10 8.38
CA LEU A 338 28.86 -9.75 8.12
C LEU A 338 27.91 -9.72 6.91
N TRP A 339 28.20 -10.48 5.85
CA TRP A 339 27.32 -10.52 4.67
C TRP A 339 25.93 -11.09 4.97
N GLU A 340 25.79 -12.03 5.90
CA GLU A 340 24.47 -12.57 6.30
C GLU A 340 23.68 -11.51 7.07
N SER A 341 24.34 -10.78 7.97
CA SER A 341 23.73 -9.67 8.71
C SER A 341 23.25 -8.58 7.76
N LEU A 342 24.11 -8.13 6.84
CA LEU A 342 23.77 -7.09 5.87
C LEU A 342 22.66 -7.53 4.90
N LEU A 343 22.56 -8.83 4.58
CA LEU A 343 21.43 -9.35 3.82
C LEU A 343 20.12 -9.25 4.61
N MET A 344 20.13 -9.55 5.91
CA MET A 344 18.95 -9.36 6.77
C MET A 344 18.58 -7.88 6.88
N ASP A 345 19.56 -6.98 7.05
CA ASP A 345 19.36 -5.53 7.09
C ASP A 345 18.73 -5.02 5.78
N ALA A 346 19.22 -5.51 4.62
CA ALA A 346 18.65 -5.14 3.33
C ALA A 346 17.17 -5.55 3.20
N LYS A 347 16.81 -6.73 3.71
CA LYS A 347 15.42 -7.21 3.73
C LYS A 347 14.56 -6.41 4.70
N GLU A 348 15.08 -6.05 5.87
CA GLU A 348 14.37 -5.17 6.81
C GLU A 348 14.11 -3.80 6.17
N TYR A 349 15.14 -3.19 5.58
CA TYR A 349 15.02 -1.91 4.90
C TYR A 349 14.02 -1.93 3.75
N LEU A 350 13.91 -3.04 3.01
CA LEU A 350 12.85 -3.22 2.02
C LEU A 350 11.45 -3.14 2.65
N VAL A 351 11.23 -3.81 3.79
CA VAL A 351 9.93 -3.84 4.49
C VAL A 351 9.52 -2.45 5.00
N ILE A 352 10.48 -1.64 5.46
CA ILE A 352 10.25 -0.27 5.94
C ILE A 352 10.47 0.81 4.87
N LYS A 353 10.52 0.41 3.59
CA LYS A 353 10.64 1.29 2.42
C LYS A 353 11.87 2.21 2.41
N ARG A 354 12.95 1.78 3.07
CA ARG A 354 14.28 2.44 3.05
C ARG A 354 15.12 1.89 1.91
N TYR A 355 14.65 2.13 0.68
CA TYR A 355 15.22 1.46 -0.50
C TYR A 355 16.68 1.83 -0.77
N ARG A 356 17.09 3.07 -0.47
CA ARG A 356 18.48 3.52 -0.65
C ARG A 356 19.42 2.75 0.28
N GLU A 357 19.02 2.61 1.53
CA GLU A 357 19.75 1.88 2.56
C GLU A 357 19.74 0.38 2.29
N ALA A 358 18.65 -0.16 1.77
CA ALA A 358 18.59 -1.54 1.30
C ALA A 358 19.62 -1.79 0.17
N ILE A 359 19.77 -0.86 -0.78
CA ILE A 359 20.77 -0.94 -1.85
C ILE A 359 22.20 -0.90 -1.29
N PHE A 360 22.47 -0.06 -0.28
CA PHE A 360 23.77 -0.05 0.38
C PHE A 360 24.05 -1.35 1.13
N ALA A 361 23.08 -1.85 1.91
CA ALA A 361 23.22 -3.07 2.67
C ALA A 361 23.45 -4.28 1.75
N ILE A 362 22.67 -4.45 0.67
CA ILE A 362 22.85 -5.58 -0.26
C ILE A 362 24.17 -5.52 -1.02
N ASN A 363 24.65 -4.32 -1.38
CA ASN A 363 25.97 -4.16 -2.00
C ASN A 363 27.10 -4.48 -1.01
N GLY A 364 26.97 -4.05 0.25
CA GLY A 364 27.92 -4.39 1.31
C GLY A 364 27.96 -5.90 1.58
N ALA A 365 26.78 -6.55 1.62
CA ALA A 365 26.65 -8.00 1.74
C ALA A 365 27.37 -8.70 0.60
N PHE A 366 27.12 -8.28 -0.64
CA PHE A 366 27.73 -8.83 -1.83
C PHE A 366 29.26 -8.72 -1.85
N GLU A 367 29.81 -7.54 -1.56
CA GLU A 367 31.27 -7.33 -1.54
C GLU A 367 31.95 -8.13 -0.43
N ASN A 368 31.33 -8.22 0.75
CA ASN A 368 31.85 -9.02 1.86
C ASN A 368 31.79 -10.52 1.56
N PHE A 369 30.67 -11.00 1.03
CA PHE A 369 30.46 -12.38 0.62
C PHE A 369 31.51 -12.84 -0.39
N LEU A 370 31.72 -12.06 -1.45
CA LEU A 370 32.69 -12.42 -2.49
C LEU A 370 34.11 -12.51 -1.93
N LYS A 371 34.53 -11.57 -1.08
CA LYS A 371 35.88 -11.61 -0.48
C LYS A 371 36.13 -12.91 0.30
N ILE A 372 35.11 -13.45 0.94
CA ILE A 372 35.19 -14.70 1.72
C ILE A 372 35.10 -15.91 0.79
N LYS A 373 34.02 -16.02 0.01
CA LYS A 373 33.72 -17.21 -0.77
C LYS A 373 34.61 -17.43 -1.98
N VAL A 374 35.12 -16.37 -2.60
CA VAL A 374 36.11 -16.49 -3.69
C VAL A 374 37.42 -17.06 -3.16
N LYS A 375 37.88 -16.58 -1.99
CA LYS A 375 39.05 -17.12 -1.32
C LYS A 375 38.87 -18.61 -1.01
N GLU A 376 37.77 -18.97 -0.35
CA GLU A 376 37.44 -20.37 -0.04
C GLU A 376 37.42 -21.26 -1.29
N ARG A 377 36.79 -20.81 -2.37
CA ARG A 377 36.64 -21.59 -3.60
C ARG A 377 37.95 -21.73 -4.37
N LEU A 378 38.73 -20.65 -4.51
CA LEU A 378 40.04 -20.69 -5.18
C LEU A 378 41.06 -21.51 -4.40
N SER A 379 41.06 -21.46 -3.07
CA SER A 379 41.95 -22.27 -2.22
C SER A 379 41.73 -23.78 -2.33
N ARG A 380 40.66 -24.25 -3.00
CA ARG A 380 40.47 -25.67 -3.32
C ARG A 380 41.38 -26.16 -4.45
N VAL A 381 41.86 -25.26 -5.31
CA VAL A 381 42.61 -25.62 -6.53
C VAL A 381 43.92 -24.83 -6.71
N LEU A 382 44.07 -23.69 -6.04
CA LEU A 382 45.27 -22.86 -6.07
C LEU A 382 45.98 -22.87 -4.72
N ASP A 383 47.29 -22.62 -4.76
CA ASP A 383 48.10 -22.46 -3.57
C ASP A 383 47.60 -21.30 -2.68
N PRO A 384 47.53 -21.46 -1.35
CA PRO A 384 47.05 -20.42 -0.43
C PRO A 384 47.76 -19.06 -0.55
N GLU A 385 49.08 -19.04 -0.79
CA GLU A 385 49.84 -17.80 -0.95
C GLU A 385 49.53 -17.11 -2.29
N VAL A 386 49.27 -17.88 -3.35
CA VAL A 386 48.81 -17.35 -4.64
C VAL A 386 47.43 -16.70 -4.48
N VAL A 387 46.51 -17.35 -3.77
CA VAL A 387 45.18 -16.80 -3.50
C VAL A 387 45.28 -15.53 -2.65
N LYS A 388 46.09 -15.55 -1.58
CA LYS A 388 46.32 -14.39 -0.72
C LYS A 388 46.93 -13.21 -1.48
N SER A 389 47.95 -13.47 -2.30
CA SER A 389 48.59 -12.47 -3.15
C SER A 389 47.58 -11.82 -4.12
N TYR A 390 46.75 -12.63 -4.78
CA TYR A 390 45.68 -12.15 -5.65
C TYR A 390 44.65 -11.31 -4.90
N MET A 391 44.15 -11.79 -3.75
CA MET A 391 43.13 -11.07 -2.97
C MET A 391 43.64 -9.75 -2.40
N ASN A 392 44.94 -9.65 -2.10
CA ASN A 392 45.61 -8.42 -1.69
C ASN A 392 45.92 -7.48 -2.87
N GLY A 393 45.59 -7.88 -4.10
CA GLY A 393 45.76 -7.04 -5.27
C GLY A 393 47.20 -6.95 -5.76
N HIS A 394 48.03 -7.97 -5.49
CA HIS A 394 49.36 -8.04 -6.07
C HIS A 394 49.23 -8.27 -7.58
N PRO A 395 49.69 -7.33 -8.42
CA PRO A 395 49.61 -7.50 -9.87
C PRO A 395 50.60 -8.58 -10.30
N THR A 396 50.18 -9.44 -11.23
CA THR A 396 51.09 -10.36 -11.93
C THR A 396 51.32 -9.84 -13.34
N TYR A 397 52.53 -10.06 -13.86
CA TYR A 397 52.87 -9.61 -15.21
C TYR A 397 51.91 -10.19 -16.27
N ASP A 398 51.58 -11.48 -16.15
CA ASP A 398 50.68 -12.17 -17.09
C ASP A 398 49.25 -11.61 -17.16
N GLU A 399 48.80 -11.00 -16.06
CA GLU A 399 47.46 -10.40 -15.93
C GLU A 399 47.51 -8.87 -16.03
N PHE A 400 48.67 -8.27 -16.29
CA PHE A 400 48.84 -6.81 -16.41
C PHE A 400 48.29 -6.29 -17.75
N PHE A 401 47.45 -5.26 -17.70
CA PHE A 401 46.73 -4.75 -18.87
C PHE A 401 47.63 -4.15 -19.96
N LEU A 402 48.89 -3.82 -19.65
CA LEU A 402 49.89 -3.33 -20.61
C LEU A 402 51.03 -4.32 -20.86
N LYS A 403 50.86 -5.61 -20.53
CA LYS A 403 51.94 -6.62 -20.70
C LYS A 403 52.48 -6.73 -22.14
N ASP A 404 51.68 -6.33 -23.12
CA ASP A 404 52.09 -6.34 -24.54
C ASP A 404 52.95 -5.11 -24.91
N TYR A 405 53.03 -4.12 -24.02
CA TYR A 405 53.73 -2.85 -24.23
C TYR A 405 54.94 -2.64 -23.29
N VAL A 406 55.06 -3.45 -22.23
CA VAL A 406 56.18 -3.42 -21.28
C VAL A 406 56.66 -4.83 -21.04
N ASN A 407 57.97 -5.04 -20.94
CA ASN A 407 58.51 -6.34 -20.59
C ASN A 407 58.45 -6.60 -19.07
N GLU A 408 58.64 -7.86 -18.66
CA GLU A 408 58.56 -8.26 -17.26
C GLU A 408 59.57 -7.52 -16.36
N MET A 409 60.75 -7.20 -16.90
CA MET A 409 61.77 -6.45 -16.16
C MET A 409 61.32 -5.01 -15.88
N GLN A 410 60.76 -4.33 -16.89
CA GLN A 410 60.20 -2.98 -16.76
C GLN A 410 58.98 -2.96 -15.82
N PHE A 411 58.12 -3.98 -15.88
CA PHE A 411 57.02 -4.15 -14.94
C PHE A 411 57.53 -4.26 -13.49
N ASN A 412 58.51 -5.14 -13.25
CA ASN A 412 59.08 -5.34 -11.92
C ASN A 412 59.79 -4.09 -11.39
N GLU A 413 60.45 -3.33 -12.26
CA GLU A 413 61.08 -2.05 -11.91
C GLU A 413 60.03 -0.98 -11.58
N ALA A 414 58.97 -0.86 -12.39
CA ALA A 414 57.86 0.06 -12.14
C ALA A 414 57.10 -0.28 -10.87
N PHE A 415 56.97 -1.57 -10.55
CA PHE A 415 56.39 -2.04 -9.28
C PHE A 415 57.29 -1.68 -8.09
N LYS A 416 58.60 -1.93 -8.16
CA LYS A 416 59.56 -1.51 -7.12
C LYS A 416 59.59 0.00 -6.89
N LYS A 417 59.41 0.79 -7.96
CA LYS A 417 59.32 2.26 -7.90
C LYS A 417 57.97 2.78 -7.39
N GLY A 418 57.00 1.90 -7.10
CA GLY A 418 55.66 2.27 -6.63
C GLY A 418 54.77 2.91 -7.69
N ILE A 419 55.17 2.83 -8.97
CA ILE A 419 54.36 3.31 -10.11
C ILE A 419 53.17 2.38 -10.30
N ILE A 420 53.40 1.08 -10.23
CA ILE A 420 52.35 0.06 -10.21
C ILE A 420 51.97 -0.20 -8.75
N LYS A 421 50.70 0.00 -8.42
CA LYS A 421 50.18 -0.12 -7.05
C LYS A 421 49.47 -1.45 -6.84
N TYR A 422 49.38 -1.87 -5.57
CA TYR A 422 48.47 -2.92 -5.15
C TYR A 422 47.03 -2.45 -5.36
N ILE A 423 46.27 -3.16 -6.17
CA ILE A 423 44.86 -2.86 -6.45
C ILE A 423 44.07 -4.14 -6.22
N PRO A 424 43.30 -4.23 -5.11
CA PRO A 424 42.45 -5.39 -4.87
C PRO A 424 41.53 -5.66 -6.07
N PRO A 425 41.30 -6.93 -6.43
CA PRO A 425 40.50 -7.26 -7.60
C PRO A 425 39.07 -6.74 -7.43
N SER A 426 38.47 -6.25 -8.52
CA SER A 426 37.04 -5.90 -8.50
C SER A 426 36.18 -7.16 -8.38
N THR A 427 34.91 -7.00 -7.99
CA THR A 427 33.97 -8.12 -7.85
C THR A 427 33.83 -8.94 -9.15
N PHE A 428 33.87 -8.28 -10.31
CA PHE A 428 33.88 -8.97 -11.61
C PHE A 428 35.17 -9.76 -11.86
N HIS A 429 36.33 -9.20 -11.50
CA HIS A 429 37.60 -9.93 -11.63
C HIS A 429 37.65 -11.15 -10.72
N MET A 430 37.18 -11.02 -9.47
CA MET A 430 37.09 -12.15 -8.52
C MET A 430 36.24 -13.29 -9.10
N ILE A 431 35.05 -12.96 -9.62
CA ILE A 431 34.13 -13.94 -10.21
C ILE A 431 34.70 -14.55 -11.48
N LYS A 432 35.33 -13.75 -12.36
CA LYS A 432 35.97 -14.23 -13.58
C LYS A 432 37.09 -15.23 -13.25
N LYS A 433 37.89 -14.95 -12.23
CA LYS A 433 38.96 -15.85 -11.78
C LYS A 433 38.39 -17.14 -11.19
N CYS A 434 37.35 -17.05 -10.35
CA CYS A 434 36.62 -18.23 -9.90
C CYS A 434 36.09 -19.06 -11.07
N HIS A 435 35.36 -18.46 -12.02
CA HIS A 435 34.77 -19.20 -13.13
C HIS A 435 35.82 -19.86 -14.05
N LYS A 436 37.03 -19.28 -14.15
CA LYS A 436 38.14 -19.86 -14.90
C LYS A 436 38.71 -21.13 -14.24
N PHE A 437 38.90 -21.11 -12.91
CA PHE A 437 39.59 -22.20 -12.19
C PHE A 437 38.64 -23.20 -11.55
N VAL A 438 37.47 -22.75 -11.09
CA VAL A 438 36.39 -23.55 -10.51
C VAL A 438 35.06 -23.11 -11.13
N PRO A 439 34.74 -23.58 -12.36
CA PRO A 439 33.56 -23.15 -13.09
C PRO A 439 32.27 -23.34 -12.28
N PHE A 440 31.35 -22.40 -12.45
CA PHE A 440 29.99 -22.51 -11.93
C PHE A 440 29.14 -23.34 -12.90
N LYS A 441 28.06 -23.95 -12.40
CA LYS A 441 27.08 -24.68 -13.24
C LYS A 441 26.35 -23.80 -14.26
N VAL A 442 26.44 -22.48 -14.09
CA VAL A 442 25.81 -21.47 -14.96
C VAL A 442 26.85 -20.67 -15.73
N SER A 443 26.44 -20.08 -16.85
CA SER A 443 27.33 -19.26 -17.68
C SER A 443 27.79 -17.99 -16.96
N TYR A 444 29.00 -17.53 -17.31
CA TYR A 444 29.54 -16.26 -16.83
C TYR A 444 28.63 -15.06 -17.14
N ASN A 445 27.91 -15.10 -18.27
CA ASN A 445 26.96 -14.06 -18.64
C ASN A 445 25.76 -13.99 -17.68
N LYS A 446 25.24 -15.14 -17.24
CA LYS A 446 24.18 -15.19 -16.22
C LYS A 446 24.67 -14.57 -14.91
N ILE A 447 25.89 -14.92 -14.48
CA ILE A 447 26.49 -14.36 -13.26
C ILE A 447 26.72 -12.85 -13.39
N SER A 448 27.22 -12.40 -14.53
CA SER A 448 27.46 -10.97 -14.80
C SER A 448 26.17 -10.17 -14.75
N SER A 449 25.06 -10.73 -15.26
CA SER A 449 23.72 -10.13 -15.17
C SER A 449 23.24 -10.03 -13.72
N MET A 450 23.42 -11.08 -12.91
CA MET A 450 23.13 -11.04 -11.46
C MET A 450 23.93 -9.94 -10.74
N ILE A 451 25.24 -9.85 -11.01
CA ILE A 451 26.11 -8.82 -10.43
C ILE A 451 25.66 -7.42 -10.84
N ALA A 452 25.29 -7.22 -12.10
CA ALA A 452 24.81 -5.93 -12.58
C ALA A 452 23.52 -5.51 -11.85
N ARG A 453 22.60 -6.44 -11.59
CA ARG A 453 21.38 -6.18 -10.80
C ARG A 453 21.67 -5.85 -9.35
N ILE A 454 22.65 -6.53 -8.73
CA ILE A 454 23.05 -6.24 -7.34
C ILE A 454 23.68 -4.85 -7.23
N ARG A 455 24.54 -4.49 -8.18
CA ARG A 455 25.30 -3.22 -8.17
C ARG A 455 24.55 -2.03 -8.75
N GLY A 456 23.41 -2.25 -9.41
CA GLY A 456 22.66 -1.23 -10.11
C GLY A 456 22.23 -0.09 -9.20
N ASN A 457 22.26 1.14 -9.72
CA ASN A 457 21.80 2.38 -9.07
C ASN A 457 22.56 2.77 -7.79
N ARG A 458 23.59 2.03 -7.37
CA ARG A 458 24.37 2.34 -6.15
C ARG A 458 25.06 3.71 -6.26
N ASN A 459 25.66 4.01 -7.41
CA ASN A 459 26.48 5.21 -7.56
C ASN A 459 25.60 6.46 -7.58
N GLU A 460 24.51 6.39 -8.33
CA GLU A 460 23.47 7.40 -8.45
C GLU A 460 22.89 7.72 -7.06
N ILE A 461 22.56 6.67 -6.28
CA ILE A 461 22.09 6.84 -4.89
C ILE A 461 23.16 7.46 -4.00
N PHE A 462 24.41 7.02 -4.12
CA PHE A 462 25.52 7.53 -3.30
C PHE A 462 25.78 9.02 -3.56
N HIS A 463 25.62 9.48 -4.80
CA HIS A 463 25.78 10.87 -5.19
C HIS A 463 24.50 11.71 -4.99
N GLY A 464 23.42 11.10 -4.50
CA GLY A 464 22.18 11.80 -4.19
C GLY A 464 21.37 12.17 -5.42
N GLU A 465 21.59 11.50 -6.55
CA GLU A 465 20.86 11.76 -7.79
C GLU A 465 19.39 11.35 -7.68
N ASP A 466 18.53 12.04 -8.45
CA ASP A 466 17.12 11.70 -8.57
C ASP A 466 16.97 10.47 -9.47
N ILE A 467 16.36 9.42 -8.92
CA ILE A 467 16.17 8.15 -9.61
C ILE A 467 14.72 8.05 -10.03
N ILE A 468 14.50 8.01 -11.35
CA ILE A 468 13.17 7.91 -11.97
C ILE A 468 12.60 6.49 -11.78
N ASP A 469 13.48 5.50 -11.66
CA ASP A 469 13.11 4.08 -11.56
C ASP A 469 12.45 3.72 -10.22
N ASN A 470 11.62 2.68 -10.26
CA ASN A 470 11.02 2.10 -9.06
C ASN A 470 12.10 1.41 -8.20
N LEU A 471 12.58 2.13 -7.17
CA LEU A 471 13.60 1.64 -6.25
C LEU A 471 13.22 0.36 -5.50
N GLU A 472 11.93 0.14 -5.23
CA GLU A 472 11.47 -1.08 -4.58
C GLU A 472 11.72 -2.31 -5.46
N TYR A 473 11.37 -2.21 -6.74
CA TYR A 473 11.61 -3.26 -7.72
C TYR A 473 13.11 -3.55 -7.84
N ILE A 474 13.94 -2.50 -7.89
CA ILE A 474 15.40 -2.61 -7.95
C ILE A 474 15.93 -3.38 -6.74
N VAL A 475 15.58 -2.95 -5.52
CA VAL A 475 16.02 -3.60 -4.27
C VAL A 475 15.68 -5.09 -4.27
N LYS A 476 14.45 -5.46 -4.64
CA LYS A 476 14.04 -6.87 -4.73
C LYS A 476 14.87 -7.66 -5.72
N GLN A 477 15.08 -7.13 -6.91
CA GLN A 477 15.88 -7.80 -7.92
C GLN A 477 17.32 -7.97 -7.44
N SER A 478 17.88 -6.98 -6.74
CA SER A 478 19.21 -7.07 -6.12
C SER A 478 19.25 -8.16 -5.04
N ILE A 479 18.29 -8.20 -4.12
CA ILE A 479 18.22 -9.22 -3.06
C ILE A 479 18.08 -10.62 -3.67
N ASN A 480 17.10 -10.84 -4.56
CA ASN A 480 16.88 -12.13 -5.19
C ASN A 480 18.10 -12.60 -5.99
N SER A 481 18.74 -11.68 -6.73
CA SER A 481 19.96 -12.02 -7.50
C SER A 481 21.12 -12.36 -6.59
N PHE A 482 21.23 -11.73 -5.41
CA PHE A 482 22.26 -12.05 -4.44
C PHE A 482 22.00 -13.41 -3.77
N GLU A 483 20.77 -13.71 -3.38
CA GLU A 483 20.40 -15.02 -2.83
C GLU A 483 20.65 -16.15 -3.84
N GLU A 484 20.28 -15.96 -5.12
CA GLU A 484 20.62 -16.91 -6.19
C GLU A 484 22.14 -17.07 -6.32
N LEU A 485 22.90 -15.98 -6.26
CA LEU A 485 24.36 -16.05 -6.29
C LEU A 485 24.94 -16.83 -5.10
N VAL A 486 24.41 -16.67 -3.89
CA VAL A 486 24.84 -17.41 -2.70
C VAL A 486 24.70 -18.91 -2.94
N THR A 487 23.54 -19.36 -3.44
CA THR A 487 23.30 -20.79 -3.70
C THR A 487 24.29 -21.39 -4.70
N LEU A 488 24.74 -20.61 -5.70
CA LEU A 488 25.72 -21.05 -6.69
C LEU A 488 27.13 -21.28 -6.11
N PHE A 489 27.45 -20.68 -4.97
CA PHE A 489 28.74 -20.87 -4.29
C PHE A 489 28.73 -22.03 -3.30
N ASP A 490 27.55 -22.40 -2.79
CA ASP A 490 27.36 -23.56 -1.91
C ASP A 490 27.32 -24.89 -2.71
N ASP A 491 27.04 -24.80 -4.01
CA ASP A 491 27.26 -25.83 -5.05
C ASP A 491 28.76 -26.01 -5.43
#